data_AF-A0A2D7Y0H4-F1
#
_entry.id   AF-A0A2D7Y0H4-F1
#
_cell.length_a   1.000
_cell.length_b   1.000
_cell.length_c   1.000
_cell.angle_alpha   90.00
_cell.angle_beta   90.00
_cell.angle_gamma   90.00
#
_symmetry.space_group_name_H-M   'P 1'
#
loop_
_entity.id
_entity.type
_entity.pdbx_description
1 polymer ?
#
loop_
_entity_poly.entity_id
_entity_poly.type
_entity_poly.pdbx_seq_one_letter_code
_entity_poly.pdbx_strand_id
1 'polypeptide(L)'
;MADEITLPRSNAQWMLEHLDMGGSMKVQLFQALSQVHMSPDLADALRRVCSERLESAGKDENGELNELGRKLDILIEQLAGL
;
A
#
# COMPACT_ATOMS: atom_id res chain seq x y z
N MET A 1 18.90 -10.24 -9.17
CA MET A 1 18.22 -9.13 -9.89
C MET A 1 17.18 -8.65 -8.91
N ALA A 2 17.20 -7.38 -8.52
CA ALA A 2 16.14 -6.85 -7.68
C ALA A 2 14.92 -6.67 -8.59
N ASP A 3 13.83 -7.38 -8.31
CA ASP A 3 12.55 -7.09 -8.93
C ASP A 3 12.14 -5.68 -8.50
N GLU A 4 12.21 -4.73 -9.44
CA GLU A 4 11.85 -3.34 -9.21
C GLU A 4 10.34 -3.19 -9.30
N ILE A 5 9.69 -3.01 -8.16
CA ILE A 5 8.23 -2.91 -8.06
C ILE A 5 7.83 -1.48 -8.43
N THR A 6 7.00 -1.34 -9.46
CA THR A 6 6.48 -0.05 -9.92
C THR A 6 5.10 0.19 -9.32
N LEU A 7 4.98 1.20 -8.43
CA LEU A 7 3.70 1.60 -7.86
C LEU A 7 3.25 2.94 -8.48
N PRO A 8 1.99 3.05 -8.97
CA PRO A 8 1.48 4.31 -9.50
C PRO A 8 1.54 5.42 -8.45
N ARG A 9 1.93 6.63 -8.86
CA ARG A 9 2.05 7.78 -7.95
C ARG A 9 0.75 8.07 -7.20
N SER A 10 -0.39 7.97 -7.87
CA SER A 10 -1.71 8.17 -7.27
C SER A 10 -2.00 7.19 -6.12
N ASN A 11 -1.53 5.95 -6.25
CA ASN A 11 -1.73 4.89 -5.27
C ASN A 11 -0.85 5.10 -4.04
N ALA A 12 0.42 5.40 -4.25
CA ALA A 12 1.35 5.73 -3.18
C ALA A 12 0.96 7.01 -2.42
N GLN A 13 0.48 8.05 -3.11
CA GLN A 13 -0.03 9.26 -2.44
C GLN A 13 -1.26 8.94 -1.59
N TRP A 14 -2.21 8.19 -2.14
CA TRP A 14 -3.40 7.81 -1.40
C TRP A 14 -3.03 7.01 -0.13
N MET A 15 -2.08 6.09 -0.23
CA MET A 15 -1.53 5.36 0.91
C MET A 15 -0.94 6.31 1.96
N LEU A 16 -0.13 7.30 1.58
CA LEU A 16 0.42 8.29 2.52
C LEU A 16 -0.66 9.08 3.28
N GLU A 17 -1.79 9.37 2.63
CA GLU A 17 -2.89 10.14 3.20
C GLU A 17 -3.85 9.31 4.05
N HIS A 18 -4.06 8.03 3.71
CA HIS A 18 -5.09 7.18 4.32
C HIS A 18 -4.54 6.10 5.24
N LEU A 19 -3.28 5.71 5.08
CA LEU A 19 -2.61 4.74 5.95
C LEU A 19 -1.80 5.47 6.99
N ASP A 20 -2.05 5.14 8.25
CA ASP A 20 -1.22 5.58 9.36
C ASP A 20 0.05 4.73 9.42
N MET A 21 0.96 5.00 8.50
CA MET A 21 2.28 4.36 8.47
C MET A 21 3.25 5.11 9.39
N GLY A 22 4.14 4.37 10.06
CA GLY A 22 5.23 4.96 10.83
C GLY A 22 6.08 5.92 9.98
N GLY A 23 6.64 6.96 10.61
CA GLY A 23 7.34 8.04 9.89
C GLY A 23 8.46 7.56 8.96
N SER A 24 9.16 6.49 9.31
CA SER A 24 10.18 5.85 8.47
C SER A 24 9.61 5.22 7.20
N MET A 25 8.42 4.61 7.25
CA MET A 25 7.75 4.06 6.05
C MET A 25 7.23 5.17 5.15
N LYS A 26 6.69 6.25 5.72
CA LYS A 26 6.25 7.42 4.94
C LYS A 26 7.40 8.02 4.12
N VAL A 27 8.58 8.15 4.73
CA VAL A 27 9.79 8.66 4.04
C VAL A 27 10.21 7.71 2.91
N GLN A 28 10.23 6.40 3.17
CA GLN A 28 10.59 5.41 2.15
C GLN A 28 9.61 5.38 0.98
N LEU A 29 8.31 5.44 1.24
CA LEU A 29 7.29 5.53 0.20
C LEU A 29 7.38 6.84 -0.59
N PHE A 30 7.71 7.95 0.08
CA PHE A 30 7.95 9.23 -0.57
C PHE A 30 9.20 9.21 -1.46
N GLN A 31 10.26 8.51 -1.05
CA GLN A 31 11.43 8.30 -1.89
C GLN A 31 11.13 7.39 -3.09
N ALA A 32 10.39 6.30 -2.88
CA ALA A 32 9.94 5.42 -3.95
C ALA A 32 9.07 6.17 -4.97
N LEU A 33 8.21 7.09 -4.51
CA LEU A 33 7.43 7.99 -5.36
C LEU A 33 8.30 8.89 -6.25
N SER A 34 9.48 9.27 -5.77
CA SER A 34 10.41 10.11 -6.52
C SER A 34 11.27 9.31 -7.49
N GLN A 35 11.52 8.04 -7.21
CA GLN A 35 12.38 7.18 -8.03
C GLN A 35 11.61 6.22 -8.93
N VAL A 36 10.27 6.18 -8.83
CA VAL A 36 9.36 5.28 -9.58
C VAL A 36 9.58 3.79 -9.30
N HIS A 37 10.62 3.43 -8.56
CA HIS A 37 10.93 2.07 -8.15
C HIS A 37 10.90 1.97 -6.62
N MET A 38 10.37 0.86 -6.11
CA MET A 38 10.48 0.50 -4.71
C MET A 38 11.20 -0.81 -4.51
N SER A 39 11.89 -0.91 -3.38
CA SER A 39 12.49 -2.16 -2.93
C SER A 39 11.42 -3.19 -2.56
N PRO A 40 11.67 -4.49 -2.77
CA PRO A 40 10.75 -5.56 -2.39
C PRO A 40 10.45 -5.59 -0.88
N ASP A 41 11.43 -5.27 -0.02
CA ASP A 41 11.19 -5.09 1.43
C ASP A 41 10.15 -4.01 1.74
N LEU A 42 10.18 -2.89 1.00
CA LEU A 42 9.22 -1.81 1.17
C LEU A 42 7.83 -2.25 0.67
N ALA A 43 7.78 -2.96 -0.45
CA ALA A 43 6.53 -3.50 -0.96
C ALA A 43 5.87 -4.48 0.02
N ASP A 44 6.65 -5.38 0.62
CA ASP A 44 6.14 -6.32 1.63
C ASP A 44 5.66 -5.60 2.88
N ALA A 45 6.41 -4.59 3.36
CA ALA A 45 6.00 -3.76 4.49
C ALA A 45 4.70 -3.00 4.20
N LEU A 46 4.57 -2.40 3.02
CA LEU A 46 3.36 -1.70 2.60
C LEU A 46 2.18 -2.65 2.46
N ARG A 47 2.41 -3.84 1.90
CA ARG A 47 1.39 -4.89 1.77
C ARG A 47 0.85 -5.30 3.13
N ARG A 48 1.73 -5.49 4.12
CA ARG A 48 1.32 -5.78 5.51
C ARG A 48 0.45 -4.69 6.08
N VAL A 49 0.87 -3.42 5.98
CA VAL A 49 0.08 -2.30 6.50
C VAL A 49 -1.27 -2.18 5.79
N CYS A 50 -1.31 -2.36 4.47
CA CYS A 50 -2.57 -2.39 3.72
C CYS A 50 -3.48 -3.53 4.19
N SER A 51 -2.93 -4.73 4.40
CA SER A 51 -3.68 -5.90 4.86
C SER A 51 -4.25 -5.70 6.27
N GLU A 52 -3.43 -5.20 7.20
CA GLU A 52 -3.88 -4.88 8.56
C GLU A 52 -4.99 -3.82 8.54
N ARG A 53 -4.85 -2.80 7.67
CA ARG A 53 -5.89 -1.79 7.51
C ARG A 53 -7.15 -2.33 6.84
N LEU A 54 -7.02 -3.23 5.88
CA LEU A 54 -8.13 -3.90 5.20
C LEU A 54 -8.94 -4.74 6.19
N GLU A 55 -8.25 -5.47 7.07
CA GLU A 55 -8.89 -6.24 8.14
C GLU A 55 -9.56 -5.34 9.18
N SER A 56 -8.93 -4.22 9.55
CA SER A 56 -9.44 -3.31 10.59
C SER A 56 -10.53 -2.36 10.11
N ALA A 57 -10.47 -1.87 8.87
CA ALA A 57 -11.29 -0.76 8.37
C ALA A 57 -11.80 -0.98 6.94
N GLY A 58 -11.42 -2.07 6.28
CA GLY A 58 -11.82 -2.36 4.90
C GLY A 58 -13.16 -3.06 4.76
N LYS A 59 -13.76 -3.52 5.87
CA LYS A 59 -15.11 -4.09 5.88
C LYS A 59 -16.12 -3.09 6.44
N ASP A 60 -17.31 -3.05 5.85
CA ASP A 60 -18.45 -2.32 6.40
C ASP A 60 -19.16 -3.11 7.51
N GLU A 61 -20.27 -2.55 8.02
CA GLU A 61 -21.12 -3.17 9.04
C GLU A 61 -21.74 -4.52 8.61
N ASN A 62 -21.80 -4.79 7.31
CA ASN A 62 -22.30 -6.05 6.75
C ASN A 62 -21.16 -7.05 6.51
N GLY A 63 -19.91 -6.68 6.79
CA GLY A 63 -18.73 -7.50 6.51
C GLY A 63 -18.29 -7.47 5.04
N GLU A 64 -18.87 -6.60 4.22
CA GLU A 64 -18.51 -6.45 2.81
C GLU A 64 -17.35 -5.45 2.65
N LEU A 65 -16.56 -5.61 1.58
CA LEU A 65 -15.51 -4.65 1.27
C LEU A 65 -16.11 -3.29 0.93
N ASN A 66 -15.87 -2.34 1.84
CA ASN A 66 -16.24 -0.95 1.64
C ASN A 66 -15.30 -0.29 0.60
N GLU A 67 -15.55 0.97 0.24
CA GLU A 67 -14.75 1.67 -0.77
C GLU A 67 -13.26 1.71 -0.40
N LEU A 68 -12.95 1.89 0.89
CA LEU A 68 -11.59 1.87 1.43
C LEU A 68 -10.97 0.47 1.26
N GLY A 69 -11.71 -0.58 1.61
CA GLY A 69 -11.28 -1.96 1.56
C GLY A 69 -10.98 -2.42 0.15
N ARG A 70 -11.86 -2.14 -0.81
CA ARG A 70 -11.61 -2.45 -2.23
C ARG A 70 -10.34 -1.80 -2.74
N LYS A 71 -10.07 -0.57 -2.32
CA LYS A 71 -8.86 0.16 -2.72
C LYS A 71 -7.61 -0.46 -2.10
N LEU A 72 -7.67 -0.84 -0.83
CA LEU A 72 -6.57 -1.56 -0.15
C LEU A 72 -6.31 -2.93 -0.77
N ASP A 73 -7.36 -3.66 -1.12
CA ASP A 73 -7.29 -4.97 -1.77
C ASP A 73 -6.55 -4.87 -3.12
N ILE A 74 -6.94 -3.91 -3.96
CA ILE A 74 -6.25 -3.62 -5.24
C ILE A 74 -4.77 -3.26 -5.00
N LEU A 75 -4.46 -2.46 -3.97
CA LEU A 75 -3.07 -2.11 -3.65
C LEU A 75 -2.26 -3.33 -3.22
N ILE A 76 -2.85 -4.22 -2.42
CA ILE A 76 -2.22 -5.47 -2.00
C ILE A 76 -1.94 -6.37 -3.20
N GLU A 77 -2.91 -6.52 -4.11
CA GLU A 77 -2.73 -7.29 -5.33
C GLU A 77 -1.64 -6.70 -6.23
N GLN A 78 -1.59 -5.37 -6.37
CA GLN A 78 -0.52 -4.70 -7.13
C GLN A 78 0.87 -4.91 -6.50
N LEU A 79 0.95 -4.95 -5.18
CA LEU A 79 2.19 -5.21 -4.45
C LEU A 79 2.57 -6.71 -4.46
N ALA A 80 1.61 -7.62 -4.69
CA ALA A 80 1.82 -9.07 -4.68
C ALA A 80 1.98 -9.70 -6.07
N GLY A 81 1.51 -9.02 -7.12
CA GLY A 81 1.52 -9.48 -8.52
C GLY A 81 2.72 -9.00 -9.35
N LEU A 82 3.73 -8.42 -8.71
CA LEU A 82 5.03 -8.07 -9.30
C LEU A 82 6.08 -9.12 -8.93
#